data_AF-A0A966Y463-F1
#
_entry.id   AF-A0A966Y463-F1
#
_cell.length_a   1.000
_cell.length_b   1.000
_cell.length_c   1.000
_cell.angle_alpha   90.00
_cell.angle_beta   90.00
_cell.angle_gamma   90.00
#
_symmetry.space_group_name_H-M   'P 1'
#
loop_
_entity.id
_entity.type
_entity.pdbx_description
1 polymer ?
#
loop_
_entity_poly.entity_id
_entity_poly.type
_entity_poly.pdbx_seq_one_letter_code
_entity_poly.pdbx_strand_id
1 'polypeptide(L)'
;MPRTPLPFLLCLLLLTPAARDALAQGQPTASPQARCTQLLELWDRYAGNKGEGGGNMDMPRKSAVTDCAAGRTDAGIRTLEDLLRRNGYAIPPP
;
A
#
# COMPACT_ATOMS: atom_id res chain seq x y z
N MET A 1 -16.17 63.17 3.28
CA MET A 1 -16.95 61.99 2.83
C MET A 1 -16.90 61.91 1.31
N PRO A 2 -16.06 61.04 0.76
CA PRO A 2 -16.41 60.19 -0.40
C PRO A 2 -16.14 58.71 -0.05
N ARG A 3 -17.16 57.83 0.02
CA ARG A 3 -17.66 56.95 -1.05
C ARG A 3 -16.57 56.04 -1.66
N THR A 4 -16.42 54.85 -1.02
CA THR A 4 -16.04 53.48 -1.47
C THR A 4 -15.56 53.25 -2.92
N PRO A 5 -15.06 52.04 -3.30
CA PRO A 5 -14.17 51.04 -2.67
C PRO A 5 -13.18 50.41 -3.71
N LEU A 6 -11.98 49.92 -3.35
CA LEU A 6 -11.21 49.08 -4.31
C LEU A 6 -10.15 48.09 -3.78
N PRO A 7 -9.57 48.17 -2.57
CA PRO A 7 -8.53 47.21 -2.21
C PRO A 7 -9.12 45.84 -1.83
N PHE A 8 -10.44 45.78 -1.59
CA PHE A 8 -11.18 44.53 -1.32
C PHE A 8 -11.14 43.54 -2.51
N LEU A 9 -10.76 44.01 -3.71
CA LEU A 9 -10.68 43.20 -4.92
C LEU A 9 -9.31 42.52 -5.12
N LEU A 10 -8.27 42.88 -4.36
CA LEU A 10 -6.91 42.36 -4.59
C LEU A 10 -6.52 41.16 -3.71
N CYS A 11 -7.19 40.92 -2.59
CA CYS A 11 -6.84 39.83 -1.66
C CYS A 11 -7.47 38.46 -1.97
N LEU A 12 -8.45 38.37 -2.89
CA LEU A 12 -9.18 37.14 -3.16
C LEU A 12 -8.52 36.22 -4.22
N LEU A 13 -7.41 36.65 -4.83
CA LEU A 13 -6.67 35.87 -5.84
C LEU A 13 -5.66 34.85 -5.26
N LEU A 14 -5.48 34.81 -3.93
CA LEU A 14 -4.54 33.91 -3.27
C LEU A 14 -5.15 32.58 -2.82
N LEU A 15 -6.46 32.39 -3.01
CA LEU A 15 -7.11 31.11 -2.72
C LEU A 15 -7.25 30.29 -4.00
N THR A 16 -6.11 29.95 -4.62
CA THR A 16 -6.06 28.86 -5.59
C THR A 16 -6.32 27.55 -4.83
N PRO A 17 -7.48 26.89 -4.98
CA PRO A 17 -7.58 25.50 -4.58
C PRO A 17 -6.68 24.73 -5.55
N ALA A 18 -5.42 24.53 -5.16
CA ALA A 18 -4.58 23.53 -5.80
C ALA A 18 -5.31 22.19 -5.64
N ALA A 19 -5.93 21.77 -6.74
CA ALA A 19 -6.43 20.44 -7.04
C ALA A 19 -6.41 19.47 -5.85
N ARG A 20 -7.53 19.38 -5.13
CA ARG A 20 -7.80 18.24 -4.23
C ARG A 20 -8.42 17.09 -5.02
N ASP A 21 -7.94 16.84 -6.23
CA ASP A 21 -8.47 15.85 -7.16
C ASP A 21 -7.35 14.96 -7.70
N ALA A 22 -6.63 14.28 -6.80
CA ALA A 22 -5.69 13.24 -7.21
C ALA A 22 -5.38 12.24 -6.08
N LEU A 23 -6.39 11.71 -5.38
CA LEU A 23 -6.22 10.47 -4.60
C LEU A 23 -7.44 9.54 -4.77
N ALA A 24 -7.98 9.50 -5.98
CA ALA A 24 -8.85 8.41 -6.43
C ALA A 24 -8.29 7.81 -7.74
N GLN A 25 -6.97 7.87 -7.91
CA GLN A 25 -6.31 6.97 -8.86
C GLN A 25 -6.37 5.60 -8.20
N GLY A 26 -7.28 4.75 -8.69
CA GLY A 26 -7.23 3.32 -8.40
C GLY A 26 -5.79 2.89 -8.47
N GLN A 27 -5.30 2.27 -7.39
CA GLN A 27 -3.91 1.85 -7.28
C GLN A 27 -3.52 1.19 -8.60
N PRO A 28 -2.39 1.57 -9.23
CA PRO A 28 -1.92 0.88 -10.41
C PRO A 28 -1.89 -0.60 -10.04
N THR A 29 -2.70 -1.43 -10.71
CA THR A 29 -2.74 -2.88 -10.47
C THR A 29 -1.32 -3.36 -10.44
N ALA A 30 -0.82 -3.70 -9.25
CA ALA A 30 0.59 -3.99 -9.08
C ALA A 30 0.92 -5.17 -9.99
N SER A 31 2.07 -5.13 -10.67
CA SER A 31 2.53 -6.32 -11.39
C SER A 31 2.57 -7.50 -10.42
N PRO A 32 2.34 -8.75 -10.86
CA PRO A 32 2.35 -9.90 -9.95
C PRO A 32 3.65 -9.99 -9.12
N GLN A 33 4.77 -9.58 -9.70
CA GLN A 33 6.05 -9.48 -9.00
C GLN A 33 6.02 -8.40 -7.91
N ALA A 34 5.51 -7.20 -8.22
CA ALA A 34 5.39 -6.12 -7.25
C ALA A 34 4.45 -6.49 -6.10
N ARG A 35 3.36 -7.23 -6.39
CA ARG A 35 2.45 -7.76 -5.39
C ARG A 35 3.13 -8.77 -4.46
N CYS A 36 3.93 -9.68 -5.02
CA CYS A 36 4.77 -10.59 -4.24
C CYS A 36 5.67 -9.82 -3.25
N THR A 37 6.41 -8.81 -3.74
CA THR A 37 7.28 -7.98 -2.90
C THR A 37 6.50 -7.27 -1.80
N GLN A 38 5.37 -6.64 -2.14
CA GLN A 38 4.52 -5.94 -1.19
C GLN A 38 4.07 -6.83 -0.03
N LEU A 39 3.63 -8.06 -0.33
CA LEU A 39 3.15 -9.00 0.69
C LEU A 39 4.28 -9.58 1.54
N LEU A 40 5.47 -9.79 0.95
CA LEU A 40 6.66 -10.21 1.70
C LEU A 40 7.13 -9.14 2.67
N GLU A 41 7.18 -7.88 2.25
CA GLU A 41 7.52 -6.75 3.12
C GLU A 41 6.50 -6.57 4.23
N LEU A 42 5.21 -6.78 3.93
CA LEU A 42 4.16 -6.74 4.92
C LEU A 42 4.34 -7.83 5.98
N TRP A 43 4.65 -9.06 5.56
CA TRP A 43 4.96 -10.16 6.47
C TRP A 43 6.16 -9.80 7.35
N ASP A 44 7.26 -9.33 6.77
CA ASP A 44 8.49 -8.98 7.52
C ASP A 44 8.22 -7.95 8.62
N ARG A 45 7.44 -6.90 8.32
CA ARG A 45 7.02 -5.90 9.31
C ARG A 45 6.24 -6.50 10.47
N TYR A 46 5.30 -7.40 10.20
CA TYR A 46 4.50 -8.00 11.27
C TYR A 46 5.27 -9.07 12.05
N ALA A 47 6.00 -9.92 11.34
CA ALA A 47 6.83 -10.98 11.89
C ALA A 47 7.90 -10.44 12.85
N GLY A 48 8.54 -9.33 12.49
CA GLY A 48 9.50 -8.63 13.37
C GLY A 48 8.84 -8.04 14.62
N ASN A 49 7.61 -7.53 14.50
CA ASN A 49 6.88 -6.95 15.64
C ASN A 49 6.35 -7.99 16.63
N LYS A 50 6.00 -9.19 16.17
CA LYS A 50 5.36 -10.22 16.99
C LYS A 50 6.25 -11.42 17.31
N GLY A 51 7.46 -11.47 16.79
CA GLY A 51 8.34 -12.64 16.91
C GLY A 51 7.82 -13.87 16.15
N GLU A 52 6.86 -13.67 15.23
CA GLU A 52 6.21 -14.73 14.44
C GLU A 52 7.05 -15.17 13.23
N GLY A 53 8.14 -14.45 12.93
CA GLY A 53 9.11 -14.76 11.86
C GLY A 53 10.13 -15.84 12.23
N GLY A 54 9.77 -16.74 13.14
CA GLY A 54 10.61 -17.84 13.57
C GLY A 54 9.87 -19.17 13.58
N GLY A 55 10.43 -20.19 12.92
CA GLY A 55 10.00 -21.59 13.02
C GLY A 55 9.03 -22.04 11.92
N ASN A 56 8.06 -22.89 12.25
CA ASN A 56 7.15 -23.52 11.28
C ASN A 56 6.28 -22.51 10.50
N MET A 57 6.00 -21.33 11.08
CA MET A 57 5.23 -20.27 10.41
C MET A 57 6.02 -19.60 9.27
N ASP A 58 7.35 -19.74 9.25
CA ASP A 58 8.18 -19.26 8.14
C ASP A 58 8.17 -20.18 6.92
N MET A 59 7.78 -21.45 7.07
CA MET A 59 7.85 -22.41 5.95
C MET A 59 6.94 -22.01 4.78
N PRO A 60 5.67 -21.61 4.99
CA PRO A 60 4.83 -21.06 3.93
C PRO A 60 5.43 -19.79 3.31
N ARG A 61 6.01 -18.90 4.14
CA ARG A 61 6.70 -17.69 3.65
C ARG A 61 7.88 -18.05 2.75
N LYS A 62 8.73 -19.00 3.16
CA LYS A 62 9.89 -19.47 2.38
C LYS A 62 9.45 -20.07 1.05
N SER A 63 8.40 -20.90 1.05
CA SER A 63 7.81 -21.43 -0.19
C SER A 63 7.35 -20.30 -1.11
N ALA A 64 6.62 -19.32 -0.58
CA ALA A 64 6.15 -18.20 -1.36
C ALA A 64 7.28 -17.35 -1.94
N VAL A 65 8.36 -17.13 -1.20
CA VAL A 65 9.57 -16.46 -1.72
C VAL A 65 10.12 -17.22 -2.93
N THR A 66 10.23 -18.55 -2.84
CA THR A 66 10.68 -19.38 -3.96
C THR A 66 9.73 -19.31 -5.15
N ASP A 67 8.42 -19.36 -4.93
CA ASP A 67 7.42 -19.26 -6.00
C ASP A 67 7.45 -17.90 -6.70
N CYS A 68 7.52 -16.81 -5.93
CA CYS A 68 7.67 -15.46 -6.45
C CYS A 68 8.98 -15.31 -7.26
N ALA A 69 10.10 -15.87 -6.78
CA ALA A 69 11.37 -15.82 -7.49
C ALA A 69 11.39 -16.68 -8.77
N ALA A 70 10.63 -17.78 -8.78
CA ALA A 70 10.51 -18.69 -9.93
C ALA A 70 9.51 -18.22 -10.99
N GLY A 71 8.92 -17.04 -10.84
CA GLY A 71 7.88 -16.52 -11.74
C GLY A 71 6.49 -17.15 -11.53
N ARG A 72 6.34 -18.07 -10.57
CA ARG A 72 5.04 -18.61 -10.11
C ARG A 72 4.35 -17.65 -9.15
N THR A 73 4.25 -16.38 -9.57
CA THR A 73 3.79 -15.27 -8.74
C THR A 73 2.37 -15.48 -8.20
N ASP A 74 1.44 -16.03 -8.98
CA ASP A 74 0.09 -16.39 -8.50
C ASP A 74 0.11 -17.33 -7.28
N ALA A 75 0.95 -18.37 -7.31
CA ALA A 75 1.07 -19.32 -6.21
C ALA A 75 1.71 -18.67 -4.97
N GLY A 76 2.76 -17.87 -5.18
CA GLY A 76 3.42 -17.12 -4.12
C GLY A 76 2.50 -16.10 -3.45
N ILE A 77 1.77 -15.31 -4.24
CA ILE A 77 0.78 -14.32 -3.77
C ILE A 77 -0.29 -15.02 -2.95
N ARG A 78 -0.92 -16.09 -3.46
CA ARG A 78 -1.98 -16.80 -2.74
C ARG A 78 -1.49 -17.35 -1.40
N THR A 79 -0.28 -17.91 -1.39
CA THR A 79 0.34 -18.42 -0.17
C THR A 79 0.59 -17.31 0.85
N LEU A 80 1.11 -16.16 0.42
CA LEU A 80 1.34 -15.01 1.30
C LEU A 80 0.03 -14.43 1.82
N GLU A 81 -0.99 -14.30 0.98
CA GLU A 81 -2.28 -13.77 1.41
C GLU A 81 -2.99 -14.70 2.38
N ASP A 82 -2.95 -16.02 2.14
CA ASP A 82 -3.48 -17.01 3.07
C ASP A 82 -2.75 -16.95 4.41
N LEU A 83 -1.41 -16.90 4.37
CA LEU A 83 -0.57 -16.78 5.56
C LEU A 83 -0.89 -15.51 6.34
N LEU A 84 -0.96 -14.34 5.68
CA LEU A 84 -1.29 -13.07 6.33
C LEU A 84 -2.70 -13.09 6.93
N ARG A 85 -3.69 -13.65 6.22
CA ARG A 85 -5.08 -13.80 6.70
C ARG A 85 -5.17 -14.68 7.95
N ARG A 86 -4.47 -15.83 7.97
CA ARG A 86 -4.48 -16.75 9.12
C ARG A 86 -3.87 -16.14 10.37
N ASN A 87 -2.93 -15.20 10.22
CA ASN A 87 -2.33 -14.46 11.32
C ASN A 87 -3.11 -13.17 11.67
N GLY A 88 -4.27 -12.95 11.04
CA GLY A 88 -5.16 -11.83 11.32
C GLY A 88 -4.65 -10.48 10.82
N TYR A 89 -3.70 -10.46 9.90
CA TYR A 89 -3.16 -9.23 9.34
C TYR A 89 -4.05 -8.67 8.24
N ALA A 90 -4.17 -7.34 8.20
CA ALA A 90 -4.89 -6.65 7.14
C ALA A 90 -4.08 -6.68 5.84
N ILE A 91 -4.66 -7.21 4.78
CA ILE A 91 -4.02 -7.28 3.46
C ILE A 91 -4.43 -6.06 2.64
N PRO A 92 -3.47 -5.28 2.11
CA PRO A 92 -3.77 -4.16 1.25
C PRO A 92 -4.38 -4.64 -0.08
N PRO A 93 -5.25 -3.86 -0.73
CA PRO A 93 -5.77 -4.18 -2.06
C PRO A 93 -4.63 -4.27 -3.10
N PRO A 94 -4.81 -5.06 -4.18
CA PRO A 94 -3.83 -5.27 -5.25
C PRO A 94 -3.61 -4.05 -6.14
#